data_AF-A2EUF9-F1
#
_entry.id   AF-A2EUF9-F1
#
_cell.length_a   1.000
_cell.length_b   1.000
_cell.length_c   1.000
_cell.angle_alpha   90.00
_cell.angle_beta   90.00
_cell.angle_gamma   90.00
#
_symmetry.space_group_name_H-M   'P 1'
#
loop_
_entity.id
_entity.type
_entity.pdbx_description
1 polymer ?
#
loop_
_entity_poly.entity_id
_entity_poly.type
_entity_poly.pdbx_seq_one_letter_code
_entity_poly.pdbx_strand_id
1 'polypeptide(L)'
;MENVETLSYETSNSFWTNKFLSMMFIVCKLFSIILFLFLLSRRNKSTLGFLAYISALAIDFLNTKNVGGPQLIGLGWYIETDFESGSLIQSLSKPPPFVPNPTDSNLFWLVSILSFAIWIVNALLAVGLGSFFHFFLAVIGIITDALNLFLFIHAHNLLRVENMKLVRSALESELEPLNLADHNKNPNQKQEK
;
A
#
# COMPACT_ATOMS: atom_id res chain seq x y z
N MET A 1 -1.65 -2.30 -27.19
CA MET A 1 -1.57 -2.87 -25.82
C MET A 1 -2.41 -2.08 -24.82
N GLU A 2 -2.89 -0.89 -25.17
CA GLU A 2 -3.77 -0.03 -24.36
C GLU A 2 -5.20 -0.59 -24.17
N ASN A 3 -5.67 -1.45 -25.07
CA ASN A 3 -7.06 -1.92 -25.09
C ASN A 3 -7.38 -3.07 -24.12
N VAL A 4 -6.39 -3.70 -23.48
CA VAL A 4 -6.61 -4.85 -22.58
C VAL A 4 -6.66 -4.42 -21.12
N GLU A 5 -5.78 -3.49 -20.72
CA GLU A 5 -5.84 -2.87 -19.40
C GLU A 5 -7.13 -2.07 -19.21
N THR A 6 -7.61 -1.50 -20.31
CA THR A 6 -8.79 -0.65 -20.29
C THR A 6 -10.10 -1.44 -20.10
N LEU A 7 -10.29 -2.56 -20.79
CA LEU A 7 -11.48 -3.40 -20.58
C LEU A 7 -11.57 -4.06 -19.19
N SER A 8 -10.44 -4.17 -18.47
CA SER A 8 -10.40 -4.71 -17.11
C SER A 8 -10.92 -3.73 -16.04
N TYR A 9 -10.89 -2.42 -16.31
CA TYR A 9 -11.36 -1.42 -15.35
C TYR A 9 -12.89 -1.30 -15.32
N GLU A 10 -13.55 -1.50 -16.45
CA GLU A 10 -14.97 -1.15 -16.60
C GLU A 10 -15.88 -2.22 -15.98
N THR A 11 -15.39 -3.46 -15.94
CA THR A 11 -16.06 -4.60 -15.31
C THR A 11 -15.89 -4.66 -13.78
N SER A 12 -15.09 -3.76 -13.19
CA SER A 12 -14.74 -3.72 -11.75
C SER A 12 -15.62 -2.78 -10.90
N ASN A 13 -16.79 -2.35 -11.40
CA ASN A 13 -17.70 -1.48 -10.64
C ASN A 13 -18.98 -2.18 -10.14
N SER A 14 -18.95 -3.51 -10.02
CA SER A 14 -20.01 -4.21 -9.29
C SER A 14 -19.70 -4.17 -7.79
N PHE A 15 -20.67 -3.75 -6.98
CA PHE A 15 -20.59 -3.78 -5.52
C PHE A 15 -20.16 -5.16 -4.96
N TRP A 16 -20.57 -6.22 -5.65
CA TRP A 16 -20.20 -7.59 -5.33
C TRP A 16 -18.72 -7.88 -5.55
N THR A 17 -18.12 -7.26 -6.56
CA THR A 17 -16.69 -7.36 -6.86
C THR A 17 -15.88 -6.78 -5.70
N ASN A 18 -16.13 -5.52 -5.30
CA ASN A 18 -15.37 -4.86 -4.23
C ASN A 18 -15.44 -5.61 -2.89
N LYS A 19 -16.62 -6.11 -2.53
CA LYS A 19 -16.78 -6.94 -1.32
C LYS A 19 -15.99 -8.25 -1.39
N PHE A 20 -16.02 -8.92 -2.54
CA PHE A 20 -15.29 -10.16 -2.73
C PHE A 20 -13.78 -9.95 -2.62
N LEU A 21 -13.26 -8.85 -3.19
CA LEU A 21 -11.84 -8.51 -3.06
C LEU A 21 -11.42 -8.25 -1.61
N SER A 22 -12.18 -7.45 -0.87
CA SER A 22 -11.92 -7.20 0.55
C SER A 22 -11.96 -8.51 1.37
N MET A 23 -12.87 -9.43 1.05
CA MET A 23 -12.91 -10.75 1.69
C MET A 23 -11.67 -11.59 1.36
N MET A 24 -11.26 -11.65 0.08
CA MET A 24 -10.06 -12.40 -0.32
C MET A 24 -8.80 -11.89 0.38
N PHE A 25 -8.67 -10.57 0.51
CA PHE A 25 -7.56 -9.94 1.22
C PHE A 25 -7.48 -10.40 2.68
N ILE A 26 -8.61 -10.33 3.41
CA ILE A 26 -8.69 -10.79 4.82
C ILE A 26 -8.41 -12.29 4.92
N VAL A 27 -8.97 -13.10 4.02
CA VAL A 27 -8.80 -14.56 4.04
C VAL A 27 -7.34 -14.94 3.84
N CYS A 28 -6.61 -14.29 2.93
CA CYS A 28 -5.18 -14.57 2.75
C CYS A 28 -4.34 -14.21 3.99
N LYS A 29 -4.63 -13.07 4.63
CA LYS A 29 -4.01 -12.67 5.91
C LYS A 29 -4.28 -13.68 7.02
N LEU A 30 -5.54 -14.07 7.19
CA LEU A 30 -5.92 -15.05 8.22
C LEU A 30 -5.35 -16.44 7.93
N PHE A 31 -5.26 -16.84 6.66
CA PHE A 31 -4.74 -18.14 6.28
C PHE A 31 -3.28 -18.34 6.69
N SER A 32 -2.42 -17.34 6.47
CA SER A 32 -1.01 -17.41 6.89
C SER A 32 -0.87 -17.47 8.42
N ILE A 33 -1.69 -16.70 9.16
CA ILE A 33 -1.72 -16.71 10.63
C ILE A 33 -2.23 -18.06 11.17
N ILE A 34 -3.31 -18.60 10.61
CA ILE A 34 -3.88 -19.90 11.03
C ILE A 34 -2.87 -21.01 10.78
N LEU A 35 -2.18 -21.01 9.64
CA LEU A 35 -1.12 -21.98 9.36
C LEU A 35 0.02 -21.89 10.36
N PHE A 36 0.43 -20.68 10.75
CA PHE A 36 1.44 -20.51 11.80
C PHE A 36 0.97 -21.11 13.13
N LEU A 37 -0.26 -20.80 13.57
CA LEU A 37 -0.81 -21.35 14.81
C LEU A 37 -0.93 -22.88 14.77
N PHE A 38 -1.30 -23.43 13.61
CA PHE A 38 -1.33 -24.87 13.38
C PHE A 38 0.06 -25.51 13.51
N LEU A 39 1.10 -24.87 12.95
CA LEU A 39 2.48 -25.34 13.13
C LEU A 39 2.93 -25.23 14.58
N LEU A 40 2.63 -24.11 15.24
CA LEU A 40 2.97 -23.88 16.64
C LEU A 40 2.35 -24.94 17.57
N SER A 41 1.12 -25.38 17.28
CA SER A 41 0.45 -26.43 18.05
C SER A 41 1.08 -27.82 17.86
N ARG A 42 1.82 -28.06 16.76
CA ARG A 42 2.43 -29.37 16.51
C ARG A 42 3.81 -29.45 17.15
N ARG A 43 4.02 -30.46 18.01
CA ARG A 43 5.32 -30.71 18.66
C ARG A 43 6.42 -31.19 17.72
N ASN A 44 6.05 -31.75 16.56
CA ASN A 44 7.00 -32.25 15.58
C ASN A 44 7.29 -31.21 14.50
N LYS A 45 8.57 -31.02 14.19
CA LYS A 45 9.03 -30.16 13.09
C LYS A 45 8.67 -30.83 11.76
N SER A 46 7.73 -30.26 11.03
CA SER A 46 7.29 -30.78 9.73
C SER A 46 7.86 -29.91 8.60
N THR A 47 8.75 -30.48 7.78
CA THR A 47 9.31 -29.79 6.61
C THR A 47 8.23 -29.36 5.62
N LEU A 48 7.23 -30.22 5.39
CA LEU A 48 6.09 -29.88 4.53
C LEU A 48 5.27 -28.72 5.10
N GLY A 49 5.07 -28.69 6.42
CA GLY A 49 4.40 -27.60 7.11
C GLY A 49 5.14 -26.27 6.96
N PHE A 50 6.47 -26.29 7.12
CA PHE A 50 7.32 -25.12 6.89
C PHE A 50 7.20 -24.60 5.45
N LEU A 51 7.26 -25.49 4.45
CA LEU A 51 7.14 -25.09 3.04
C LEU A 51 5.76 -24.48 2.75
N ALA A 52 4.69 -25.10 3.26
CA ALA A 52 3.33 -24.57 3.12
C ALA A 52 3.19 -23.18 3.77
N TYR A 53 3.83 -22.95 4.91
CA TYR A 53 3.84 -21.66 5.59
C TYR A 53 4.54 -20.56 4.80
N ILE A 54 5.74 -20.83 4.27
CA ILE A 54 6.47 -19.86 3.44
C ILE A 54 5.69 -19.54 2.16
N SER A 55 5.10 -20.55 1.53
CA SER A 55 4.21 -20.33 0.37
C SER A 55 2.99 -19.47 0.73
N ALA A 56 2.38 -19.70 1.90
CA ALA A 56 1.26 -18.89 2.36
C ALA A 56 1.65 -17.43 2.61
N LEU A 57 2.83 -17.17 3.21
CA LEU A 57 3.37 -15.81 3.35
C LEU A 57 3.64 -15.15 2.00
N ALA A 58 4.18 -15.90 1.03
CA ALA A 58 4.42 -15.37 -0.31
C ALA A 58 3.10 -15.02 -1.02
N ILE A 59 2.08 -15.87 -0.91
CA ILE A 59 0.75 -15.61 -1.46
C ILE A 59 0.13 -14.38 -0.79
N ASP A 60 0.22 -14.27 0.53
CA ASP A 60 -0.28 -13.09 1.27
C ASP A 60 0.45 -11.81 0.85
N PHE A 61 1.77 -11.88 0.68
CA PHE A 61 2.58 -10.75 0.21
C PHE A 61 2.14 -10.30 -1.20
N LEU A 62 2.02 -11.24 -2.12
CA LEU A 62 1.59 -10.97 -3.50
C LEU A 62 0.15 -10.49 -3.58
N ASN A 63 -0.75 -11.02 -2.75
CA ASN A 63 -2.14 -10.55 -2.67
C ASN A 63 -2.18 -9.10 -2.17
N THR A 64 -1.49 -8.79 -1.07
CA THR A 64 -1.41 -7.43 -0.53
C THR A 64 -0.87 -6.45 -1.58
N LYS A 65 0.19 -6.84 -2.29
CA LYS A 65 0.82 -6.01 -3.34
C LYS A 65 -0.07 -5.81 -4.57
N ASN A 66 -0.60 -6.89 -5.14
CA ASN A 66 -1.19 -6.87 -6.49
C ASN A 66 -2.72 -6.69 -6.49
N VAL A 67 -3.39 -7.13 -5.42
CA VAL A 67 -4.85 -7.06 -5.31
C VAL A 67 -5.23 -6.02 -4.26
N GLY A 68 -4.76 -6.19 -3.02
CA GLY A 68 -5.08 -5.30 -1.90
C GLY A 68 -4.81 -3.83 -2.20
N GLY A 69 -3.56 -3.48 -2.49
CA GLY A 69 -3.17 -2.09 -2.77
C GLY A 69 -3.97 -1.44 -3.92
N PRO A 70 -3.85 -1.95 -5.17
CA PRO A 70 -4.48 -1.31 -6.32
C PRO A 70 -6.00 -1.24 -6.23
N GLN A 71 -6.64 -2.22 -5.59
CA GLN A 71 -8.10 -2.30 -5.57
C GLN A 71 -8.74 -1.58 -4.38
N LEU A 72 -8.16 -1.69 -3.17
CA LEU A 72 -8.75 -1.12 -1.97
C LEU A 72 -8.35 0.35 -1.75
N ILE A 73 -7.08 0.69 -1.99
CA ILE A 73 -6.55 2.05 -1.79
C ILE A 73 -6.24 2.78 -3.10
N GLY A 74 -6.24 2.09 -4.24
CA GLY A 74 -5.88 2.70 -5.53
C GLY A 74 -4.39 3.01 -5.66
N LEU A 75 -3.56 2.35 -4.84
CA LEU A 75 -2.12 2.56 -4.76
C LEU A 75 -1.37 1.30 -5.12
N GLY A 76 -0.30 1.44 -5.88
CA GLY A 76 0.70 0.40 -6.10
C GLY A 76 2.10 0.91 -5.80
N TRP A 77 3.02 -0.03 -5.62
CA TRP A 77 4.45 0.27 -5.57
C TRP A 77 5.21 -0.71 -6.46
N TYR A 78 6.25 -0.20 -7.12
CA TYR A 78 7.21 -1.02 -7.83
C TYR A 78 8.61 -0.46 -7.59
N ILE A 79 9.61 -1.31 -7.81
CA ILE A 79 11.02 -0.94 -7.66
C ILE A 79 11.50 -0.55 -9.04
N GLU A 80 11.99 0.67 -9.17
CA GLU A 80 12.61 1.17 -10.38
C GLU A 80 14.13 1.05 -10.24
N THR A 81 14.79 0.47 -11.24
CA THR A 81 16.25 0.29 -11.25
C THR A 81 16.98 1.45 -11.93
N ASP A 82 16.28 2.53 -12.28
CA ASP A 82 16.91 3.67 -12.93
C ASP A 82 17.66 4.54 -11.90
N PHE A 83 18.99 4.56 -12.05
CA PHE A 83 19.90 5.29 -11.19
C PHE A 83 19.84 6.81 -11.41
N GLU A 84 19.25 7.30 -12.50
CA GLU A 84 19.14 8.74 -12.76
C GLU A 84 17.97 9.41 -12.02
N SER A 85 16.89 8.68 -11.77
CA SER A 85 15.67 9.22 -11.14
C SER A 85 15.83 9.55 -9.65
N GLY A 86 16.87 9.04 -8.99
CA GLY A 86 17.16 9.28 -7.57
C GLY A 86 16.20 8.61 -6.58
N SER A 87 15.13 7.93 -7.02
CA SER A 87 14.18 7.21 -6.15
C SER A 87 14.00 5.75 -6.58
N LEU A 88 14.46 4.82 -5.73
CA LEU A 88 14.37 3.37 -5.95
C LEU A 88 12.93 2.83 -5.97
N ILE A 89 11.98 3.56 -5.37
CA ILE A 89 10.59 3.13 -5.21
C ILE A 89 9.70 4.18 -5.87
N GLN A 90 8.86 3.76 -6.81
CA GLN A 90 7.84 4.61 -7.40
C GLN A 90 6.44 4.16 -6.98
N SER A 91 5.56 5.15 -6.84
CA SER A 91 4.16 4.98 -6.47
C SER A 91 3.26 5.06 -7.69
N LEU A 92 2.43 4.05 -7.90
CA LEU A 92 1.38 4.09 -8.91
C LEU A 92 0.07 4.53 -8.24
N SER A 93 -0.50 5.65 -8.67
CA SER A 93 -1.89 6.02 -8.34
C SER A 93 -2.80 5.77 -9.52
N LYS A 94 -4.02 5.30 -9.27
CA LYS A 94 -5.07 5.28 -10.31
C LYS A 94 -5.32 6.71 -10.84
N PRO A 95 -5.48 6.90 -12.16
CA PRO A 95 -5.67 8.22 -12.75
C PRO A 95 -6.96 8.89 -12.23
N PRO A 96 -6.99 10.23 -12.09
CA PRO A 96 -8.22 10.96 -11.78
C PRO A 96 -9.33 10.62 -12.79
N PRO A 97 -10.60 10.46 -12.38
CA PRO A 97 -11.19 10.80 -11.08
C PRO A 97 -11.39 9.60 -10.13
N PHE A 98 -10.46 8.64 -10.03
CA PHE A 98 -10.61 7.53 -9.09
C PHE A 98 -10.67 8.01 -7.63
N VAL A 99 -11.82 7.84 -6.99
CA VAL A 99 -12.00 8.09 -5.55
C VAL A 99 -12.13 6.74 -4.84
N PRO A 100 -11.13 6.34 -4.04
CA PRO A 100 -11.23 5.11 -3.25
C PRO A 100 -12.43 5.18 -2.30
N ASN A 101 -13.17 4.07 -2.18
CA ASN A 101 -14.20 3.95 -1.15
C ASN A 101 -13.52 4.07 0.23
N PRO A 102 -13.93 5.01 1.10
CA PRO A 102 -13.30 5.19 2.41
C PRO A 102 -13.35 3.92 3.27
N THR A 103 -14.39 3.09 3.11
CA THR A 103 -14.52 1.84 3.86
C THR A 103 -13.42 0.84 3.50
N ASP A 104 -13.17 0.64 2.21
CA ASP A 104 -12.19 -0.34 1.72
C ASP A 104 -10.75 0.14 2.01
N SER A 105 -10.50 1.44 1.88
CA SER A 105 -9.22 2.04 2.26
C SER A 105 -8.93 1.88 3.75
N ASN A 106 -9.89 2.20 4.62
CA ASN A 106 -9.74 2.02 6.06
C ASN A 106 -9.54 0.55 6.44
N LEU A 107 -10.26 -0.35 5.79
CA LEU A 107 -10.12 -1.79 5.99
C LEU A 107 -8.71 -2.27 5.63
N PHE A 108 -8.17 -1.83 4.49
CA PHE A 108 -6.82 -2.19 4.07
C PHE A 108 -5.76 -1.80 5.12
N TRP A 109 -5.80 -0.55 5.59
CA TRP A 109 -4.84 -0.05 6.58
C TRP A 109 -5.00 -0.76 7.93
N LEU A 110 -6.25 -0.91 8.40
CA LEU A 110 -6.55 -1.55 9.68
C LEU A 110 -6.08 -3.00 9.68
N VAL A 111 -6.45 -3.78 8.66
CA VAL A 111 -6.08 -5.20 8.55
C VAL A 111 -4.58 -5.37 8.42
N SER A 112 -3.89 -4.51 7.65
CA SER A 112 -2.43 -4.57 7.51
C SER A 112 -1.71 -4.29 8.83
N ILE A 113 -2.13 -3.26 9.58
CA ILE A 113 -1.57 -2.92 10.89
C ILE A 113 -1.89 -4.03 11.91
N LEU A 114 -3.12 -4.53 11.90
CA LEU A 114 -3.55 -5.60 12.81
C LEU A 114 -2.79 -6.90 12.55
N SER A 115 -2.58 -7.27 11.28
CA SER A 115 -1.78 -8.43 10.90
C SER A 115 -0.35 -8.33 11.39
N PHE A 116 0.29 -7.17 11.17
CA PHE A 116 1.62 -6.90 11.70
C PHE A 116 1.69 -7.02 13.23
N ALA A 117 0.70 -6.47 13.95
CA ALA A 117 0.61 -6.60 15.41
C ALA A 117 0.41 -8.07 15.86
N ILE A 118 -0.41 -8.84 15.14
CA ILE A 118 -0.61 -10.27 15.42
C ILE A 118 0.70 -11.04 15.25
N TRP A 119 1.52 -10.73 14.24
CA TRP A 119 2.84 -11.36 14.09
C TRP A 119 3.77 -11.08 15.27
N ILE A 120 3.75 -9.87 15.83
CA ILE A 120 4.50 -9.54 17.05
C ILE A 120 4.00 -10.38 18.23
N VAL A 121 2.68 -10.49 18.43
CA VAL A 121 2.10 -11.32 19.49
C VAL A 121 2.48 -12.79 19.30
N ASN A 122 2.44 -13.31 18.07
CA ASN A 122 2.83 -14.67 17.74
C ASN A 122 4.33 -14.93 18.01
N ALA A 123 5.20 -13.96 17.75
CA ALA A 123 6.62 -14.05 18.08
C ALA A 123 6.83 -14.12 19.60
N LEU A 124 6.13 -13.29 20.38
CA LEU A 124 6.17 -13.34 21.83
C LEU A 124 5.62 -14.67 22.38
N LEU A 125 4.53 -15.18 21.80
CA LEU A 125 3.96 -16.48 22.16
C LEU A 125 4.96 -17.62 21.89
N ALA A 126 5.66 -17.60 20.76
CA ALA A 126 6.66 -18.60 20.43
C ALA A 126 7.86 -18.59 21.41
N VAL A 127 8.27 -17.40 21.88
CA VAL A 127 9.28 -17.26 22.94
C VAL A 127 8.76 -17.81 24.27
N GLY A 128 7.52 -17.48 24.66
CA GLY A 128 6.90 -17.99 25.88
C GLY A 128 6.75 -19.51 25.92
N LEU A 129 6.58 -20.14 24.75
CA LEU A 129 6.55 -21.60 24.59
C LEU A 129 7.95 -22.24 24.47
N GLY A 130 9.03 -21.45 24.53
CA GLY A 130 10.41 -21.94 24.46
C GLY A 130 10.83 -22.49 23.08
N SER A 131 10.14 -22.09 22.01
CA SER A 131 10.38 -22.65 20.67
C SER A 131 11.07 -21.65 19.74
N PHE A 132 12.41 -21.70 19.71
CA PHE A 132 13.21 -20.85 18.82
C PHE A 132 12.87 -21.01 17.33
N PHE A 133 12.54 -22.23 16.90
CA PHE A 133 12.14 -22.48 15.52
C PHE A 133 10.91 -21.66 15.13
N HIS A 134 9.84 -21.72 15.94
CA HIS A 134 8.62 -20.97 15.67
C HIS A 134 8.82 -19.45 15.82
N PHE A 135 9.72 -19.03 16.72
CA PHE A 135 10.09 -17.62 16.83
C PHE A 135 10.67 -17.08 15.51
N PHE A 136 11.62 -17.79 14.89
CA PHE A 136 12.17 -17.37 13.59
C PHE A 136 11.12 -17.37 12.48
N LEU A 137 10.18 -18.33 12.49
CA LEU A 137 9.05 -18.32 11.55
C LEU A 137 8.18 -17.06 11.73
N ALA A 138 7.90 -16.67 12.97
CA ALA A 138 7.15 -15.44 13.26
C ALA A 138 7.92 -14.19 12.81
N VAL A 139 9.24 -14.14 13.00
CA VAL A 139 10.09 -13.03 12.52
C VAL A 139 10.01 -12.86 11.00
N ILE A 140 9.99 -13.96 10.23
CA ILE A 140 9.81 -13.88 8.77
C ILE A 140 8.42 -13.28 8.43
N GLY A 141 7.38 -13.65 9.18
CA GLY A 141 6.04 -13.05 9.06
C GLY A 141 6.05 -11.55 9.35
N ILE A 142 6.69 -11.13 10.45
CA ILE A 142 6.88 -9.72 10.82
C ILE A 142 7.56 -8.95 9.69
N ILE A 143 8.67 -9.45 9.15
CA ILE A 143 9.42 -8.78 8.09
C ILE A 143 8.55 -8.64 6.83
N THR A 144 7.83 -9.69 6.45
CA THR A 144 6.99 -9.70 5.25
C THR A 144 5.86 -8.66 5.35
N ASP A 145 5.16 -8.61 6.49
CA ASP A 145 4.10 -7.63 6.71
C ASP A 145 4.64 -6.21 6.91
N ALA A 146 5.78 -6.06 7.59
CA ALA A 146 6.44 -4.77 7.76
C ALA A 146 6.86 -4.16 6.41
N LEU A 147 7.45 -4.98 5.53
CA LEU A 147 7.86 -4.53 4.20
C LEU A 147 6.66 -4.03 3.39
N ASN A 148 5.57 -4.80 3.36
CA ASN A 148 4.36 -4.37 2.67
C ASN A 148 3.82 -3.06 3.25
N LEU A 149 3.64 -3.00 4.57
CA LEU A 149 3.10 -1.82 5.24
C LEU A 149 3.98 -0.58 4.99
N PHE A 150 5.30 -0.72 5.13
CA PHE A 150 6.25 0.35 4.89
C PHE A 150 6.21 0.85 3.45
N LEU A 151 6.18 -0.05 2.47
CA LEU A 151 6.16 0.31 1.06
C LEU A 151 4.87 1.06 0.69
N PHE A 152 3.72 0.65 1.24
CA PHE A 152 2.46 1.37 1.03
C PHE A 152 2.43 2.74 1.74
N ILE A 153 2.98 2.85 2.95
CA ILE A 153 3.12 4.15 3.62
C ILE A 153 4.03 5.08 2.81
N HIS A 154 5.16 4.56 2.32
CA HIS A 154 6.10 5.32 1.50
C HIS A 154 5.42 5.79 0.20
N ALA A 155 4.75 4.90 -0.51
CA ALA A 155 4.02 5.23 -1.73
C ALA A 155 2.92 6.28 -1.49
N HIS A 156 2.21 6.20 -0.36
CA HIS A 156 1.18 7.17 -0.01
C HIS A 156 1.77 8.58 0.21
N ASN A 157 2.92 8.66 0.86
CA ASN A 157 3.61 9.93 1.10
C ASN A 157 4.15 10.55 -0.19
N LEU A 158 4.68 9.73 -1.10
CA LEU A 158 5.19 10.21 -2.40
C LEU A 158 4.08 10.87 -3.22
N LEU A 159 2.95 10.17 -3.40
CA LEU A 159 1.82 10.71 -4.15
C LEU A 159 1.25 11.98 -3.53
N ARG A 160 1.24 12.07 -2.20
CA ARG A 160 0.81 13.30 -1.51
C ARG A 160 1.72 14.48 -1.88
N VAL A 161 3.04 14.27 -1.91
CA VAL A 161 4.00 15.33 -2.27
C VAL A 161 3.85 15.74 -3.73
N GLU A 162 3.64 14.80 -4.64
CA GLU A 162 3.41 15.08 -6.06
C GLU A 162 2.14 15.89 -6.30
N ASN A 163 1.02 15.48 -5.68
CA ASN A 163 -0.24 16.21 -5.79
C ASN A 163 -0.12 17.66 -5.27
N MET A 164 0.61 17.89 -4.18
CA MET A 164 0.85 19.24 -3.67
C MET A 164 1.65 20.11 -4.64
N LYS A 165 2.63 19.54 -5.35
CA LYS A 165 3.41 20.26 -6.38
C LYS A 165 2.52 20.64 -7.56
N LEU A 166 1.67 19.72 -8.03
CA LEU A 166 0.73 19.98 -9.14
C LEU A 166 -0.28 21.08 -8.81
N VAL A 167 -0.87 21.03 -7.61
CA VAL A 167 -1.80 22.08 -7.15
C VAL A 167 -1.08 23.42 -7.04
N ARG A 168 0.16 23.43 -6.53
CA ARG A 168 0.96 24.65 -6.43
C ARG A 168 1.26 25.25 -7.80
N SER A 169 1.69 24.45 -8.77
CA SER A 169 1.96 24.95 -10.13
C SER A 169 0.68 25.45 -10.83
N ALA A 170 -0.46 24.81 -10.58
CA ALA A 170 -1.74 25.27 -11.10
C ALA A 170 -2.13 26.63 -10.51
N LEU A 171 -1.98 26.82 -9.19
CA LEU A 171 -2.22 28.10 -8.53
C LEU A 171 -1.27 29.20 -9.02
N GLU A 172 0.02 28.90 -9.18
CA GLU A 172 1.00 29.86 -9.71
C GLU A 172 0.61 30.33 -11.12
N SER A 173 0.13 29.43 -11.98
CA SER A 173 -0.36 29.79 -13.33
C SER A 173 -1.63 30.64 -13.33
N GLU A 174 -2.49 30.50 -12.33
CA GLU A 174 -3.73 31.29 -12.19
C GLU A 174 -3.46 32.69 -11.58
N LEU A 175 -2.47 32.79 -10.70
CA LEU A 175 -2.07 34.04 -10.04
C LEU A 175 -1.22 34.96 -10.93
N GLU A 176 -0.49 34.42 -11.90
CA GLU A 176 0.34 35.19 -12.84
C GLU A 176 -0.42 36.33 -13.55
N PRO A 177 -1.60 36.10 -14.18
CA PRO A 177 -2.37 37.17 -14.82
C PRO A 177 -3.00 38.17 -13.82
N LEU A 178 -3.33 37.73 -12.59
CA LEU A 178 -3.86 38.60 -11.53
C LEU A 178 -2.80 39.57 -11.01
N ASN A 179 -1.57 39.09 -10.78
CA ASN A 179 -0.45 39.93 -10.35
C ASN A 179 -0.10 40.99 -11.41
N LEU A 180 -0.16 40.64 -12.70
CA LEU A 180 0.05 41.60 -13.79
C LEU A 180 -1.06 42.66 -13.87
N ALA A 181 -2.31 42.29 -13.56
CA ALA A 181 -3.44 43.22 -13.53
C ALA A 181 -3.37 44.20 -12.36
N ASP A 182 -2.94 43.76 -11.18
CA ASP A 182 -2.76 44.63 -10.01
C ASP A 182 -1.55 45.57 -10.15
N HIS A 183 -0.45 45.10 -10.76
CA HIS A 183 0.72 45.96 -11.03
C HIS A 183 0.37 47.13 -11.99
N ASN A 184 -0.57 46.93 -12.90
CA ASN A 184 -1.05 47.96 -13.84
C ASN A 184 -2.09 48.91 -13.20
N LYS A 185 -2.73 48.50 -12.09
CA LYS A 185 -3.72 49.30 -11.35
C LYS A 185 -3.14 50.18 -10.25
N ASN A 186 -1.82 50.22 -10.04
CA ASN A 186 -1.19 51.11 -9.07
C ASN A 186 -0.68 52.40 -9.74
N PRO A 187 -1.50 53.47 -9.85
CA PRO A 187 -1.12 54.72 -10.52
C PRO A 187 -0.01 55.51 -9.81
N ASN A 188 0.48 55.07 -8.64
CA ASN A 188 1.43 55.84 -7.82
C ASN A 188 2.92 55.52 -8.07
N GLN A 189 3.27 54.67 -9.05
CA GLN A 189 4.68 54.44 -9.42
C GLN A 189 5.21 55.32 -10.57
N LYS A 190 4.40 56.28 -11.07
CA LYS A 190 4.89 57.36 -11.95
C LYS A 190 5.01 58.66 -11.17
N GLN A 191 5.95 58.77 -10.24
CA GLN A 191 6.47 60.05 -9.70
C GLN A 191 7.55 59.79 -8.65
N GLU A 192 8.78 59.46 -9.06
CA GLU A 192 9.96 59.93 -8.33
C GLU A 192 11.22 59.86 -9.20
N LYS A 193 11.68 61.07 -9.56
CA LYS A 193 12.94 61.49 -10.21
C LYS A 193 13.13 61.24 -11.71
#